data_AF-A0A0W0VKD9-F1
#
_entry.id   AF-A0A0W0VKD9-F1
#
_cell.length_a   1.000
_cell.length_b   1.000
_cell.length_c   1.000
_cell.angle_alpha   90.00
_cell.angle_beta   90.00
_cell.angle_gamma   90.00
#
_symmetry.space_group_name_H-M   'P 1'
#
loop_
_entity.id
_entity.type
_entity.pdbx_description
1 polymer ?
#
loop_
_entity_poly.entity_id
_entity_poly.type
_entity_poly.pdbx_seq_one_letter_code
_entity_poly.pdbx_strand_id
1 'polypeptide(L)'
;MTMTEFIQQYQGPIQTFQYLLLLINALLHVLFAGAVARDAGNLYQVGQRPALVSAATWAFATLIGGVMTATIYWFIHHSTLTRPFVREKSYD
;
A
#
# COMPACT_ATOMS: atom_id res chain seq x y z
N MET A 1 -13.15 9.77 44.39
CA MET A 1 -12.66 9.09 43.18
C MET A 1 -11.15 9.14 43.20
N THR A 2 -10.53 7.97 43.34
CA THR A 2 -9.08 7.82 43.29
C THR A 2 -8.61 7.79 41.83
N MET A 3 -7.35 8.12 41.57
CA MET A 3 -6.77 8.07 40.21
C MET A 3 -6.94 6.68 39.57
N THR A 4 -6.89 5.63 40.38
CA THR A 4 -7.07 4.24 39.96
C THR A 4 -8.49 3.93 39.48
N GLU A 5 -9.52 4.45 40.15
CA GLU A 5 -10.92 4.27 39.74
C GLU A 5 -11.21 4.98 38.42
N PHE A 6 -10.65 6.18 38.23
CA PHE A 6 -10.74 6.91 36.97
C PHE A 6 -10.13 6.11 35.82
N ILE A 7 -8.92 5.56 36.00
CA ILE A 7 -8.27 4.75 34.95
C ILE A 7 -9.10 3.51 34.62
N GLN A 8 -9.59 2.77 35.62
CA GLN A 8 -10.40 1.56 35.40
C GLN A 8 -11.70 1.85 34.65
N GLN A 9 -12.34 3.00 34.90
CA GLN A 9 -13.56 3.40 34.21
C GLN A 9 -13.34 3.57 32.68
N TYR A 10 -12.16 4.03 32.24
CA TYR A 10 -11.88 4.30 30.82
C TYR A 10 -11.13 3.17 30.10
N GLN A 11 -10.64 2.16 30.81
CA GLN A 11 -9.90 1.03 30.20
C GLN A 11 -10.71 0.31 29.11
N GLY A 12 -12.00 0.01 29.36
CA GLY A 12 -12.86 -0.66 28.40
C GLY A 12 -13.05 0.13 27.09
N PRO A 13 -13.53 1.38 27.15
CA PRO A 13 -13.64 2.24 25.98
C PRO A 13 -12.33 2.39 25.19
N ILE A 14 -11.20 2.60 25.88
CA ILE A 14 -9.88 2.74 25.23
C ILE A 14 -9.52 1.48 24.44
N GLN A 15 -9.72 0.29 25.01
CA GLN A 15 -9.46 -0.97 24.30
C GLN A 15 -10.34 -1.13 23.06
N THR A 16 -11.63 -0.79 23.15
CA THR A 16 -12.53 -0.81 21.99
C THR A 16 -12.06 0.13 20.89
N PHE A 17 -11.64 1.34 21.24
CA PHE A 17 -11.06 2.29 20.27
C PHE A 17 -9.78 1.74 19.63
N GLN A 18 -8.90 1.10 20.42
CA GLN A 18 -7.69 0.46 19.89
C GLN A 18 -8.03 -0.66 18.88
N TYR A 19 -9.00 -1.52 19.18
CA TYR A 19 -9.44 -2.56 18.25
C TYR A 19 -10.07 -1.98 16.98
N LEU A 20 -10.86 -0.92 17.08
CA LEU A 20 -11.41 -0.22 15.91
C LEU A 20 -10.30 0.37 15.03
N LEU A 21 -9.31 1.03 15.63
CA LEU A 21 -8.17 1.58 14.89
C LEU A 21 -7.34 0.48 14.22
N LEU A 22 -7.12 -0.64 14.90
CA LEU A 22 -6.44 -1.81 14.33
C LEU A 22 -7.22 -2.37 13.13
N LEU A 23 -8.55 -2.53 13.27
CA LEU A 23 -9.41 -3.01 12.19
C LEU A 23 -9.36 -2.08 10.97
N ILE A 24 -9.52 -0.77 11.18
CA ILE A 24 -9.44 0.23 10.11
C ILE A 24 -8.06 0.16 9.42
N ASN A 25 -6.99 0.06 10.20
CA ASN A 25 -5.63 -0.04 9.67
C ASN A 25 -5.44 -1.30 8.82
N ALA A 26 -5.94 -2.46 9.28
CA ALA A 26 -5.91 -3.70 8.52
C ALA A 26 -6.70 -3.60 7.21
N LEU A 27 -7.90 -2.99 7.25
CA LEU A 27 -8.69 -2.75 6.04
C LEU A 27 -7.96 -1.83 5.05
N LEU A 28 -7.34 -0.76 5.53
CA LEU A 28 -6.53 0.13 4.69
C LEU A 28 -5.38 -0.62 4.01
N HIS A 29 -4.69 -1.53 4.71
CA HIS A 29 -3.64 -2.36 4.11
C HIS A 29 -4.17 -3.22 2.96
N VAL A 30 -5.32 -3.86 3.16
CA VAL A 30 -5.96 -4.68 2.11
C VAL A 30 -6.37 -3.83 0.91
N LEU A 31 -6.94 -2.64 1.15
CA LEU A 31 -7.32 -1.71 0.09
C LEU A 31 -6.10 -1.25 -0.72
N PHE A 32 -4.99 -0.89 -0.05
CA PHE A 32 -3.76 -0.51 -0.73
C PHE A 32 -3.15 -1.67 -1.51
N ALA A 33 -3.11 -2.87 -0.94
CA ALA A 33 -2.62 -4.06 -1.62
C ALA A 33 -3.46 -4.36 -2.88
N GLY A 34 -4.79 -4.23 -2.80
CA GLY A 34 -5.69 -4.38 -3.94
C GLY A 34 -5.49 -3.30 -5.01
N ALA A 35 -5.29 -2.04 -4.60
CA ALA A 35 -4.98 -0.94 -5.52
C ALA A 35 -3.67 -1.17 -6.28
N VAL A 36 -2.61 -1.56 -5.57
CA VAL A 36 -1.30 -1.91 -6.16
C VAL A 36 -1.42 -3.12 -7.09
N ALA A 37 -2.15 -4.16 -6.69
CA ALA A 37 -2.39 -5.33 -7.55
C ALA A 37 -3.08 -4.96 -8.85
N ARG A 38 -4.10 -4.10 -8.79
CA ARG A 38 -4.85 -3.62 -9.95
C ARG A 38 -3.99 -2.76 -10.87
N ASP A 39 -3.23 -1.83 -10.30
CA ASP A 39 -2.36 -0.93 -11.06
C ASP A 39 -1.22 -1.71 -11.77
N ALA A 40 -0.53 -2.58 -11.03
CA ALA A 40 0.51 -3.45 -11.58
C ALA A 40 -0.04 -4.47 -12.60
N GLY A 41 -1.28 -4.94 -12.42
CA GLY A 41 -1.98 -5.77 -13.38
C GLY A 41 -2.33 -5.03 -14.67
N ASN A 42 -2.77 -3.78 -14.57
CA ASN A 42 -3.03 -2.92 -15.72
C ASN A 42 -1.75 -2.65 -16.52
N LEU A 43 -0.62 -2.40 -15.85
CA LEU A 43 0.70 -2.29 -16.51
C LEU A 43 0.98 -3.52 -17.38
N TYR A 44 0.75 -4.72 -16.85
CA TYR A 44 0.95 -5.98 -17.57
C TYR A 44 0.06 -6.09 -18.83
N GLN A 45 -1.20 -5.63 -18.76
CA GLN A 45 -2.11 -5.62 -19.91
C GLN A 45 -1.65 -4.65 -21.02
N VAL A 46 -0.99 -3.55 -20.66
CA VAL A 46 -0.42 -2.57 -21.61
C VAL A 46 0.97 -3.01 -22.12
N GLY A 47 1.41 -4.24 -21.78
CA GLY A 47 2.69 -4.81 -22.20
C GLY A 47 3.89 -4.29 -21.41
N GLN A 48 3.67 -3.51 -20.35
CA GLN A 48 4.70 -3.04 -19.44
C GLN A 48 4.81 -3.97 -18.24
N ARG A 49 6.03 -4.27 -17.78
CA ARG A 49 6.22 -5.09 -16.59
C ARG A 49 6.45 -4.19 -15.37
N PRO A 50 5.83 -4.49 -14.21
CA PRO A 50 6.17 -3.79 -12.99
C PRO A 50 7.66 -3.93 -12.69
N ALA A 51 8.27 -2.85 -12.21
CA ALA A 51 9.68 -2.83 -11.90
C ALA A 51 9.99 -3.74 -10.70
N LEU A 52 11.19 -4.34 -10.70
CA LEU A 52 11.77 -5.21 -9.67
C LEU A 52 11.13 -6.59 -9.51
N VAL A 53 9.81 -6.67 -9.34
CA VAL A 53 9.11 -7.93 -9.02
C VAL A 53 7.73 -8.00 -9.69
N SER A 54 7.12 -9.17 -9.66
CA SER A 54 5.78 -9.39 -10.24
C SER A 54 4.70 -8.56 -9.53
N ALA A 55 3.58 -8.31 -10.22
CA ALA A 55 2.42 -7.62 -9.67
C ALA A 55 1.91 -8.27 -8.36
N ALA A 56 1.89 -9.61 -8.32
CA ALA A 56 1.47 -10.36 -7.13
C ALA A 56 2.45 -10.16 -5.96
N THR A 57 3.75 -10.11 -6.23
CA THR A 57 4.77 -9.86 -5.21
C THR A 57 4.63 -8.45 -4.63
N TRP A 58 4.35 -7.44 -5.47
CA TRP A 58 4.09 -6.08 -5.01
C TRP A 58 2.84 -5.96 -4.14
N ALA A 59 1.76 -6.62 -4.53
CA ALA A 59 0.53 -6.68 -3.73
C ALA A 59 0.79 -7.33 -2.36
N PHE A 60 1.51 -8.45 -2.34
CA PHE A 60 1.86 -9.15 -1.10
C PHE A 60 2.78 -8.33 -0.19
N ALA A 61 3.79 -7.67 -0.76
CA ALA A 61 4.67 -6.78 -0.01
C ALA A 61 3.90 -5.58 0.60
N THR A 62 2.84 -5.12 -0.07
CA THR A 62 1.94 -4.07 0.44
C THR A 62 1.04 -4.58 1.55
N LEU A 63 0.64 -5.85 1.51
CA LEU A 63 -0.12 -6.47 2.59
C LEU A 63 0.70 -6.57 3.89
N ILE A 64 2.01 -6.84 3.77
CA ILE A 64 2.93 -6.95 4.92
C ILE A 64 3.44 -5.58 5.38
N GLY A 65 3.92 -4.75 4.45
CA GLY A 65 4.57 -3.47 4.76
C GLY A 65 3.64 -2.27 4.75
N GLY A 66 2.40 -2.44 4.30
CA GLY A 66 1.37 -1.42 4.37
C GLY A 66 1.56 -0.23 3.46
N VAL A 67 1.13 0.92 3.95
CA VAL A 67 1.15 2.19 3.22
C VAL A 67 2.56 2.55 2.75
N MET A 68 3.60 2.22 3.53
CA MET A 68 4.99 2.50 3.16
C MET A 68 5.38 1.81 1.86
N THR A 69 5.04 0.52 1.72
CA THR A 69 5.30 -0.22 0.48
C THR A 69 4.50 0.33 -0.69
N ALA A 70 3.24 0.72 -0.46
CA ALA A 70 2.41 1.36 -1.50
C ALA A 70 3.02 2.69 -1.97
N THR A 71 3.58 3.49 -1.06
CA THR A 71 4.28 4.73 -1.40
C THR A 71 5.54 4.47 -2.22
N ILE A 72 6.33 3.44 -1.86
CA ILE A 72 7.52 3.05 -2.65
C ILE A 72 7.11 2.60 -4.06
N TYR A 73 6.08 1.75 -4.17
CA TYR A 73 5.53 1.33 -5.47
C TYR A 73 5.14 2.54 -6.32
N TRP A 74 4.38 3.47 -5.74
CA TRP A 74 3.96 4.70 -6.40
C TRP A 74 5.14 5.58 -6.81
N PHE A 75 6.16 5.69 -5.95
CA PHE A 75 7.36 6.45 -6.27
C PHE A 75 8.07 5.88 -7.51
N ILE A 76 8.24 4.56 -7.58
CA ILE A 76 8.93 3.91 -8.70
C ILE A 76 8.15 4.03 -10.01
N HIS A 77 6.83 3.84 -9.98
CA HIS A 77 6.02 3.75 -11.21
C HIS A 77 5.44 5.09 -11.66
N HIS A 78 5.12 5.99 -10.73
CA HIS A 78 4.45 7.26 -11.03
C HIS A 78 5.39 8.47 -10.98
N SER A 79 6.49 8.40 -10.22
CA SER A 79 7.43 9.53 -10.12
C SER A 79 8.41 9.57 -11.29
N THR A 80 7.96 9.51 -12.54
CA THR A 80 8.70 9.86 -13.79
C THR A 80 10.08 9.18 -14.03
N LEU A 81 10.57 8.32 -13.13
CA LEU A 81 11.89 7.67 -13.18
C LEU A 81 11.92 6.53 -14.20
N THR A 82 10.75 6.03 -14.58
CA THR A 82 10.60 4.92 -15.53
C THR A 82 9.90 5.39 -16.81
N ARG A 83 10.19 6.62 -17.28
CA ARG A 83 9.88 6.93 -18.68
C ARG A 83 10.77 6.02 -19.55
N PRO A 84 10.19 5.17 -20.41
CA PRO A 84 11.00 4.51 -21.41
C PRO A 84 11.64 5.64 -22.21
N PHE A 85 12.97 5.65 -22.33
CA PHE A 85 13.60 6.35 -23.44
C PHE A 85 12.92 5.78 -24.69
N VAL A 86 12.00 6.54 -25.25
CA VAL A 86 11.42 6.27 -26.55
C VAL A 86 12.61 6.28 -27.48
N ARG A 87 13.11 5.09 -27.82
CA ARG A 87 14.16 4.94 -28.82
C ARG A 87 13.47 5.28 -30.13
N GLU A 88 13.59 6.55 -30.51
CA GLU A 88 13.15 7.08 -31.79
C GLU A 88 13.74 6.18 -32.86
N LYS A 89 12.87 5.46 -33.56
CA LYS A 89 13.26 4.54 -34.61
C LYS A 89 13.66 5.43 -35.79
N SER A 90 14.96 5.68 -35.96
CA SER A 90 15.50 6.32 -37.15
C SER A 90 15.06 5.48 -38.35
N TYR A 91 14.14 6.01 -39.14
CA TYR A 91 13.87 5.50 -40.47
C TYR A 91 14.82 6.27 -41.40
N ASP A 92 15.90 5.61 -41.80
CA ASP A 92 16.71 5.99 -42.96
C ASP A 92 15.98 5.61 -44.26
#